data_AF-A0A956C0I6-F1
#
_entry.id   AF-A0A956C0I6-F1
#
_cell.length_a   1.000
_cell.length_b   1.000
_cell.length_c   1.000
_cell.angle_alpha   90.00
_cell.angle_beta   90.00
_cell.angle_gamma   90.00
#
_symmetry.space_group_name_H-M   'P 1'
#
loop_
_entity.id
_entity.type
_entity.pdbx_description
1 polymer ?
#
loop_
_entity_poly.entity_id
_entity_poly.type
_entity_poly.pdbx_seq_one_letter_code
_entity_poly.pdbx_strand_id
1 'polypeptide(L)'
;MKASTKIRGLAFAGAAFLAPSAASAAAPPPCMPAVVAPATSAIPVNLPGFAYTALKATTQDIHLYDAATRQELPVRLEPSAGVMKMTPQDPLVVGTRYRIESKPFCSYSAVPAQEPFEFVAAAAAPIPTTVGTLRGAPTVKVEDRGTAKLIVNASYELTDEMKPWATVYQLLVVVDGRPIATKTTFSSPLASADLSATGWCDETNAGTATHTIQLRARLPFSPDIDSATTTATFDCPAPKIAKPPAPTIAPGATPPPGAPAQPASSSGGGCSAAHTPTHAAFVPALALALAAGAFARRTARRSKGGS
;
A
#
# COMPACT_ATOMS: atom_id res chain seq x y z
N MET A 1 0.99 61.37 79.88
CA MET A 1 -0.13 60.51 79.47
C MET A 1 0.35 59.57 78.39
N LYS A 2 -0.04 58.29 78.49
CA LYS A 2 0.37 57.15 77.65
C LYS A 2 -0.03 57.33 76.18
N ALA A 3 0.82 56.92 75.25
CA ALA A 3 0.40 56.10 74.10
C ALA A 3 1.62 55.38 73.50
N SER A 4 1.48 54.05 73.47
CA SER A 4 2.41 53.07 72.94
C SER A 4 1.79 52.55 71.63
N THR A 5 2.56 52.42 70.55
CA THR A 5 2.09 51.72 69.34
C THR A 5 3.24 50.94 68.71
N LYS A 6 3.16 49.61 68.90
CA LYS A 6 3.92 48.59 68.18
C LYS A 6 3.27 48.36 66.81
N ILE A 7 4.06 48.21 65.76
CA ILE A 7 3.65 47.53 64.52
C ILE A 7 4.65 46.40 64.27
N ARG A 8 4.10 45.18 64.14
CA ARG A 8 4.80 43.94 63.80
C ARG A 8 4.59 43.64 62.31
N GLY A 9 5.69 43.26 61.66
CA GLY A 9 5.82 42.08 60.79
C GLY A 9 4.93 41.94 59.54
N LEU A 10 5.58 41.78 58.38
CA LEU A 10 5.06 40.95 57.30
C LEU A 10 6.20 40.09 56.74
N ALA A 11 6.09 38.78 56.89
CA ALA A 11 6.94 37.77 56.26
C ALA A 11 6.25 37.33 54.96
N PHE A 12 6.95 37.44 53.84
CA PHE A 12 6.51 36.88 52.55
C PHE A 12 6.99 35.44 52.43
N ALA A 13 6.05 34.49 52.51
CA ALA A 13 6.27 33.10 52.16
C ALA A 13 5.99 32.90 50.66
N GLY A 14 7.00 32.50 49.89
CA GLY A 14 6.88 32.17 48.48
C GLY A 14 6.24 30.79 48.29
N ALA A 15 5.17 30.73 47.49
CA ALA A 15 4.57 29.49 47.03
C ALA A 15 5.18 29.10 45.67
N ALA A 16 5.90 27.97 45.64
CA ALA A 16 6.35 27.35 44.39
C ALA A 16 5.16 26.62 43.74
N PHE A 17 4.70 27.11 42.59
CA PHE A 17 3.74 26.40 41.74
C PHE A 17 4.44 25.24 41.03
N LEU A 18 4.08 24.01 41.41
CA LEU A 18 4.38 22.81 40.63
C LEU A 18 3.49 22.84 39.37
N ALA A 19 4.10 23.03 38.20
CA ALA A 19 3.40 22.90 36.93
C ALA A 19 3.03 21.43 36.70
N PRO A 20 1.77 21.09 36.38
CA PRO A 20 1.39 19.74 36.03
C PRO A 20 2.10 19.32 34.72
N SER A 21 2.76 18.17 34.75
CA SER A 21 3.34 17.52 33.58
C SER A 21 2.25 17.34 32.53
N ALA A 22 2.36 18.07 31.41
CA ALA A 22 1.47 17.88 30.28
C ALA A 22 1.65 16.44 29.76
N ALA A 23 0.62 15.61 29.95
CA ALA A 23 0.53 14.33 29.28
C ALA A 23 0.55 14.61 27.77
N SER A 24 1.66 14.30 27.11
CA SER A 24 1.76 14.37 25.65
C SER A 24 0.82 13.31 25.09
N ALA A 25 -0.38 13.73 24.68
CA ALA A 25 -1.32 12.86 24.00
C ALA A 25 -0.60 12.32 22.74
N ALA A 26 -0.52 11.00 22.63
CA ALA A 26 0.05 10.35 21.45
C ALA A 26 -0.64 10.93 20.20
N ALA A 27 0.16 11.32 19.20
CA ALA A 27 -0.38 11.82 17.95
C ALA A 27 -1.39 10.79 17.40
N PRO A 28 -2.58 11.21 16.96
CA PRO A 28 -3.54 10.30 16.38
C PRO A 28 -2.89 9.58 15.19
N PRO A 29 -3.23 8.30 14.96
CA PRO A 29 -2.65 7.54 13.86
C PRO A 29 -2.88 8.28 12.53
N PRO A 30 -1.90 8.26 11.61
CA PRO A 30 -2.02 8.93 10.33
C PRO A 30 -3.21 8.35 9.56
N CYS A 31 -4.12 9.22 9.13
CA CYS A 31 -5.17 8.83 8.21
C CYS A 31 -4.56 8.49 6.85
N MET A 32 -4.83 7.31 6.34
CA MET A 32 -4.53 6.97 4.95
C MET A 32 -5.77 7.21 4.09
N PRO A 33 -5.64 7.91 2.95
CA PRO A 33 -6.74 8.05 2.00
C PRO A 33 -7.16 6.68 1.51
N ALA A 34 -8.45 6.53 1.23
CA ALA A 34 -8.96 5.31 0.63
C ALA A 34 -8.38 5.15 -0.78
N VAL A 35 -8.20 3.92 -1.25
CA VAL A 35 -7.64 3.64 -2.58
C VAL A 35 -8.62 2.76 -3.33
N VAL A 36 -8.85 3.09 -4.61
CA VAL A 36 -9.60 2.27 -5.56
C VAL A 36 -8.61 1.53 -6.44
N ALA A 37 -8.82 0.22 -6.64
CA ALA A 37 -8.05 -0.60 -7.56
C ALA A 37 -9.00 -1.44 -8.43
N PRO A 38 -8.72 -1.65 -9.72
CA PRO A 38 -7.56 -1.14 -10.47
C PRO A 38 -7.68 0.35 -10.77
N ALA A 39 -6.55 1.05 -10.81
CA ALA A 39 -6.46 2.48 -11.13
C ALA A 39 -5.68 2.69 -12.45
N THR A 40 -6.30 2.36 -13.58
CA THR A 40 -5.73 2.45 -14.93
C THR A 40 -6.67 3.21 -15.88
N SER A 41 -6.12 3.79 -16.95
CA SER A 41 -6.89 4.60 -17.90
C SER A 41 -7.83 3.82 -18.81
N ALA A 42 -7.68 2.50 -18.92
CA ALA A 42 -8.54 1.63 -19.72
C ALA A 42 -8.84 0.32 -18.96
N ILE A 43 -10.12 -0.05 -18.86
CA ILE A 43 -10.59 -1.20 -18.07
C ILE A 43 -11.63 -1.98 -18.88
N PRO A 44 -11.44 -3.30 -19.14
CA PRO A 44 -12.46 -4.12 -19.78
C PRO A 44 -13.79 -4.09 -19.02
N VAL A 45 -14.91 -3.96 -19.74
CA VAL A 45 -16.26 -3.87 -19.14
C VAL A 45 -16.66 -5.09 -18.30
N ASN A 46 -15.99 -6.23 -18.46
CA ASN A 46 -16.22 -7.44 -17.69
C ASN A 46 -15.30 -7.57 -16.45
N LEU A 47 -14.75 -6.45 -15.95
CA LEU A 47 -14.06 -6.41 -14.66
C LEU A 47 -14.98 -6.92 -13.54
N PRO A 48 -14.55 -7.89 -12.69
CA PRO A 48 -15.41 -8.46 -11.64
C PRO A 48 -15.84 -7.47 -10.56
N GLY A 49 -15.10 -6.37 -10.38
CA GLY A 49 -15.37 -5.30 -9.44
C GLY A 49 -14.11 -4.49 -9.12
N PHE A 50 -14.29 -3.31 -8.53
CA PHE A 50 -13.22 -2.48 -8.02
C PHE A 50 -13.02 -2.76 -6.53
N ALA A 51 -11.78 -2.97 -6.10
CA ALA A 51 -11.43 -3.00 -4.69
C ALA A 51 -11.36 -1.59 -4.15
N TYR A 52 -11.92 -1.38 -2.95
CA TYR A 52 -11.92 -0.11 -2.27
C TYR A 52 -11.48 -0.30 -0.81
N THR A 53 -10.43 0.40 -0.38
CA THR A 53 -9.79 0.11 0.93
C THR A 53 -10.54 0.70 2.14
N ALA A 54 -11.56 1.54 1.94
CA ALA A 54 -12.38 2.04 3.05
C ALA A 54 -13.43 1.00 3.48
N LEU A 55 -13.08 0.19 4.48
CA LEU A 55 -13.89 -0.95 4.96
C LEU A 55 -15.24 -0.58 5.59
N LYS A 56 -15.45 0.70 5.88
CA LYS A 56 -16.70 1.22 6.44
C LYS A 56 -17.48 2.08 5.44
N ALA A 57 -17.06 2.08 4.18
CA ALA A 57 -17.72 2.84 3.13
C ALA A 57 -19.13 2.34 2.85
N THR A 58 -20.00 3.30 2.59
CA THR A 58 -21.36 3.10 2.08
C THR A 58 -21.46 3.64 0.66
N THR A 59 -22.59 3.40 -0.01
CA THR A 59 -22.86 3.93 -1.36
C THR A 59 -22.94 5.45 -1.40
N GLN A 60 -22.97 6.13 -0.24
CA GLN A 60 -22.93 7.60 -0.16
C GLN A 60 -21.49 8.15 -0.14
N ASP A 61 -20.50 7.28 -0.02
CA ASP A 61 -19.09 7.66 0.14
C ASP A 61 -18.26 7.42 -1.14
N ILE A 62 -18.81 6.68 -2.10
CA ILE A 62 -18.17 6.38 -3.37
C ILE A 62 -19.21 6.42 -4.48
N HIS A 63 -18.88 7.14 -5.54
CA HIS A 63 -19.77 7.42 -6.65
C HIS A 63 -19.06 7.10 -7.97
N LEU A 64 -19.81 6.53 -8.91
CA LEU A 64 -19.38 6.25 -10.26
C LEU A 64 -20.20 7.12 -11.22
N TYR A 65 -19.53 7.93 -12.04
CA TYR A 65 -20.17 8.82 -12.99
C TYR A 65 -19.72 8.51 -14.42
N ASP A 66 -20.61 8.68 -15.38
CA ASP A 66 -20.21 9.01 -16.75
C ASP A 66 -19.56 10.40 -16.72
N ALA A 67 -18.30 10.49 -17.17
CA ALA A 67 -17.51 11.71 -17.08
C ALA A 67 -18.02 12.82 -18.01
N ALA A 68 -18.68 12.47 -19.13
CA ALA A 68 -19.19 13.43 -20.10
C ALA A 68 -20.56 13.97 -19.70
N THR A 69 -21.48 13.10 -19.27
CA THR A 69 -22.85 13.48 -18.91
C THR A 69 -23.02 13.84 -17.44
N ARG A 70 -22.06 13.45 -16.58
CA ARG A 70 -22.15 13.50 -15.11
C ARG A 70 -23.34 12.71 -14.55
N GLN A 71 -23.90 11.80 -15.34
CA GLN A 71 -24.91 10.87 -14.87
C GLN A 71 -24.28 9.86 -13.91
N GLU A 72 -24.86 9.70 -12.73
CA GLU A 72 -24.43 8.71 -11.75
C GLU A 72 -24.91 7.31 -12.14
N LEU A 73 -24.00 6.35 -12.08
CA LEU A 73 -24.29 4.93 -12.25
C LEU A 73 -24.40 4.30 -10.86
N PRO A 74 -25.52 3.63 -10.53
CA PRO A 74 -25.65 2.93 -9.25
C PRO A 74 -24.54 1.89 -9.06
N VAL A 75 -23.99 1.84 -7.86
CA VAL A 75 -22.98 0.84 -7.46
C VAL A 75 -23.47 0.01 -6.28
N ARG A 76 -23.01 -1.22 -6.20
CA ARG A 76 -23.17 -2.12 -5.05
C ARG A 76 -21.85 -2.25 -4.31
N LEU A 77 -21.88 -2.16 -2.99
CA LEU A 77 -20.73 -2.36 -2.12
C LEU A 77 -20.89 -3.61 -1.27
N GLU A 78 -19.89 -4.48 -1.28
CA GLU A 78 -19.89 -5.73 -0.51
C GLU A 78 -18.54 -5.92 0.20
N PRO A 79 -18.49 -6.24 1.50
CA PRO A 79 -17.24 -6.57 2.17
C PRO A 79 -16.58 -7.82 1.57
N SER A 80 -15.28 -7.78 1.34
CA SER A 80 -14.54 -8.91 0.78
C SER A 80 -13.06 -8.89 1.18
N ALA A 81 -12.60 -9.90 1.92
CA ALA A 81 -11.19 -10.16 2.24
C ALA A 81 -10.36 -8.91 2.65
N GLY A 82 -10.90 -8.03 3.50
CA GLY A 82 -10.19 -6.84 3.96
C GLY A 82 -10.17 -5.67 2.97
N VAL A 83 -11.07 -5.65 1.99
CA VAL A 83 -11.46 -4.50 1.15
C VAL A 83 -12.99 -4.49 0.96
N MET A 84 -13.54 -3.42 0.38
CA MET A 84 -14.90 -3.37 -0.15
C MET A 84 -14.87 -3.64 -1.65
N LYS A 85 -15.71 -4.55 -2.13
CA LYS A 85 -15.97 -4.78 -3.55
C LYS A 85 -17.03 -3.79 -4.03
N MET A 86 -16.65 -2.90 -4.93
CA MET A 86 -17.56 -2.02 -5.66
C MET A 86 -17.87 -2.60 -7.04
N THR A 87 -19.16 -2.84 -7.31
CA THR A 87 -19.64 -3.37 -8.60
C THR A 87 -20.67 -2.42 -9.19
N PRO A 88 -20.51 -1.91 -10.43
CA PRO A 88 -21.57 -1.21 -11.13
C PRO A 88 -22.82 -2.11 -11.24
N GLN A 89 -24.01 -1.57 -10.96
CA GLN A 89 -25.26 -2.32 -11.10
C GLN A 89 -25.70 -2.40 -12.57
N ASP A 90 -25.39 -1.35 -13.33
CA ASP A 90 -25.63 -1.30 -14.76
C ASP A 90 -24.35 -1.64 -15.55
N PRO A 91 -24.47 -2.31 -16.71
CA PRO A 91 -23.32 -2.58 -17.57
C PRO A 91 -22.62 -1.28 -18.01
N LEU A 92 -21.29 -1.30 -17.96
CA LEU A 92 -20.47 -0.21 -18.50
C LEU A 92 -20.54 -0.20 -20.04
N VAL A 93 -20.61 0.99 -20.63
CA VAL A 93 -20.69 1.19 -22.08
C VAL A 93 -19.28 1.34 -22.64
N VAL A 94 -18.91 0.50 -23.61
CA VAL A 94 -17.59 0.53 -24.24
C VAL A 94 -17.32 1.89 -24.90
N GLY A 95 -16.12 2.42 -24.69
CA GLY A 95 -15.67 3.72 -25.19
C GLY A 95 -16.07 4.90 -24.29
N THR A 96 -16.98 4.71 -23.34
CA THR A 96 -17.38 5.74 -22.39
C THR A 96 -16.30 5.97 -21.35
N ARG A 97 -16.02 7.24 -21.05
CA ARG A 97 -15.16 7.64 -19.94
C ARG A 97 -15.97 7.71 -18.66
N TYR A 98 -15.52 7.00 -17.65
CA TYR A 98 -16.10 7.00 -16.32
C TYR A 98 -15.16 7.64 -15.31
N ARG A 99 -15.75 8.12 -14.22
CA ARG A 99 -15.05 8.77 -13.12
C ARG A 99 -15.55 8.21 -11.80
N ILE A 100 -14.62 7.78 -10.96
CA ILE A 100 -14.88 7.35 -9.60
C ILE A 100 -14.46 8.47 -8.66
N GLU A 101 -15.40 8.94 -7.86
CA GLU A 101 -15.17 9.93 -6.80
C GLU A 101 -15.43 9.28 -5.45
N SER A 102 -14.56 9.53 -4.47
CA SER A 102 -14.76 9.06 -3.11
C SER A 102 -14.58 10.19 -2.11
N LYS A 103 -15.38 10.15 -1.04
CA LYS A 103 -15.27 11.10 0.07
C LYS A 103 -14.10 10.73 0.97
N PRO A 104 -13.38 11.71 1.54
CA PRO A 104 -12.35 11.43 2.53
C PRO A 104 -12.98 10.84 3.80
N PHE A 105 -12.41 9.74 4.29
CA PHE A 105 -12.91 9.00 5.46
C PHE A 105 -12.40 9.52 6.80
N CYS A 106 -11.66 10.63 6.81
CA CYS A 106 -10.99 11.13 8.00
C CYS A 106 -11.31 12.59 8.26
N SER A 107 -11.73 12.87 9.48
CA SER A 107 -12.15 14.18 9.97
C SER A 107 -11.07 14.95 10.73
N TYR A 108 -9.92 14.32 11.03
CA TYR A 108 -8.95 14.85 12.01
C TYR A 108 -7.97 15.92 11.49
N SER A 109 -8.02 16.28 10.20
CA SER A 109 -7.32 17.45 9.64
C SER A 109 -7.81 17.72 8.22
N ALA A 110 -7.41 18.86 7.62
CA ALA A 110 -7.57 19.13 6.20
C ALA A 110 -6.72 18.15 5.37
N VAL A 111 -7.17 16.90 5.28
CA VAL A 111 -6.60 15.92 4.36
C VAL A 111 -6.87 16.45 2.95
N PRO A 112 -5.88 16.45 2.04
CA PRO A 112 -6.12 16.84 0.67
C PRO A 112 -7.28 16.03 0.10
N ALA A 113 -8.18 16.72 -0.60
CA ALA A 113 -9.30 16.07 -1.27
C ALA A 113 -8.76 14.91 -2.12
N GLN A 114 -9.36 13.74 -1.99
CA GLN A 114 -8.95 12.59 -2.76
C GLN A 114 -9.19 12.88 -4.24
N GLU A 115 -8.14 12.73 -5.05
CA GLU A 115 -8.26 12.97 -6.48
C GLU A 115 -9.20 11.93 -7.12
N PRO A 116 -10.17 12.37 -7.93
CA PRO A 116 -11.00 11.48 -8.71
C PRO A 116 -10.16 10.60 -9.64
N PHE A 117 -10.56 9.35 -9.77
CA PHE A 117 -9.95 8.41 -10.69
C PHE A 117 -10.80 8.30 -11.97
N GLU A 118 -10.21 8.49 -13.15
CA GLU A 118 -10.90 8.37 -14.43
C GLU A 118 -10.37 7.19 -15.26
N PHE A 119 -11.27 6.51 -15.96
CA PHE A 119 -10.93 5.42 -16.88
C PHE A 119 -11.88 5.37 -18.08
N VAL A 120 -11.46 4.73 -19.16
CA VAL A 120 -12.30 4.42 -20.31
C VAL A 120 -12.69 2.95 -20.26
N ALA A 121 -13.98 2.66 -20.40
CA ALA A 121 -14.47 1.30 -20.52
C ALA A 121 -14.00 0.69 -21.86
N ALA A 122 -13.16 -0.33 -21.80
CA ALA A 122 -12.68 -1.07 -22.95
C ALA A 122 -13.60 -2.25 -23.27
N ALA A 123 -13.52 -2.79 -24.49
CA ALA A 123 -14.26 -3.98 -24.87
C ALA A 123 -14.01 -5.13 -23.88
N ALA A 124 -15.02 -5.98 -23.70
CA ALA A 124 -14.86 -7.18 -22.89
C ALA A 124 -13.72 -8.03 -23.44
N ALA A 125 -12.90 -8.57 -22.54
CA ALA A 125 -11.78 -9.43 -22.89
C ALA A 125 -11.87 -10.74 -22.10
N PRO A 126 -11.46 -11.89 -22.64
CA PRO A 126 -11.37 -13.13 -21.88
C PRO A 126 -10.56 -12.92 -20.59
N ILE A 127 -11.00 -13.49 -19.47
CA ILE A 127 -10.20 -13.46 -18.23
C ILE A 127 -8.95 -14.29 -18.48
N PRO A 128 -7.74 -13.73 -18.32
CA PRO A 128 -6.51 -14.45 -18.63
C PRO A 128 -6.39 -15.69 -17.75
N THR A 129 -5.88 -16.78 -18.33
CA THR A 129 -5.52 -17.99 -17.57
C THR A 129 -4.01 -18.14 -17.38
N THR A 130 -3.24 -17.36 -18.13
CA THR A 130 -1.78 -17.34 -18.11
C THR A 130 -1.28 -15.91 -18.25
N VAL A 131 -0.21 -15.56 -17.55
CA VAL A 131 0.37 -14.21 -17.61
C VAL A 131 1.17 -13.99 -18.89
N GLY A 132 2.08 -14.93 -19.17
CA GLY A 132 3.10 -14.76 -20.19
C GLY A 132 4.27 -15.72 -20.02
N THR A 133 5.24 -15.61 -20.92
CA THR A 133 6.47 -16.40 -20.91
C THR A 133 7.67 -15.52 -20.56
N LEU A 134 8.53 -16.01 -19.66
CA LEU A 134 9.76 -15.32 -19.31
C LEU A 134 10.70 -15.23 -20.53
N ARG A 135 11.24 -14.04 -20.78
CA ARG A 135 12.23 -13.77 -21.83
C ARG A 135 13.63 -13.84 -21.24
N GLY A 136 14.33 -14.92 -21.54
CA GLY A 136 15.68 -15.18 -21.01
C GLY A 136 15.67 -15.54 -19.51
N ALA A 137 16.85 -15.55 -18.90
CA ALA A 137 16.97 -15.77 -17.45
C ALA A 137 16.76 -14.45 -16.69
N PRO A 138 16.15 -14.49 -15.50
CA PRO A 138 16.06 -13.31 -14.65
C PRO A 138 17.45 -12.95 -14.14
N THR A 139 17.72 -11.65 -14.00
CA THR A 139 18.96 -11.19 -13.37
C THR A 139 18.70 -10.94 -11.90
N VAL A 140 19.58 -11.47 -11.05
CA VAL A 140 19.51 -11.30 -9.60
C VAL A 140 20.76 -10.60 -9.11
N LYS A 141 20.59 -9.57 -8.29
CA LYS A 141 21.67 -8.88 -7.57
C LYS A 141 21.36 -8.88 -6.09
N VAL A 142 22.36 -9.19 -5.28
CA VAL A 142 22.28 -9.13 -3.82
C VAL A 142 23.27 -8.09 -3.33
N GLU A 143 22.79 -7.11 -2.57
CA GLU A 143 23.61 -6.05 -1.97
C GLU A 143 23.60 -6.22 -0.44
N ASP A 144 24.74 -6.60 0.15
CA ASP A 144 24.88 -6.66 1.62
C ASP A 144 25.32 -5.29 2.16
N ARG A 145 24.45 -4.68 2.98
CA ARG A 145 24.76 -3.46 3.76
C ARG A 145 24.42 -3.64 5.25
N GLY A 146 24.55 -4.86 5.76
CA GLY A 146 24.13 -5.27 7.12
C GLY A 146 22.80 -6.03 7.12
N THR A 147 21.91 -5.68 6.19
CA THR A 147 20.77 -6.49 5.75
C THR A 147 20.91 -6.67 4.24
N ALA A 148 20.85 -7.90 3.74
CA ALA A 148 20.99 -8.16 2.31
C ALA A 148 19.73 -7.78 1.55
N LYS A 149 19.89 -6.82 0.63
CA LYS A 149 18.85 -6.38 -0.29
C LYS A 149 18.90 -7.22 -1.57
N LEU A 150 17.76 -7.75 -1.95
CA LEU A 150 17.58 -8.53 -3.17
C LEU A 150 16.98 -7.64 -4.28
N ILE A 151 17.58 -7.64 -5.46
CA ILE A 151 17.07 -6.96 -6.65
C ILE A 151 16.93 -8.00 -7.76
N VAL A 152 15.72 -8.17 -8.28
CA VAL A 152 15.40 -9.11 -9.36
C VAL A 152 14.89 -8.31 -10.55
N ASN A 153 15.51 -8.46 -11.72
CA ASN A 153 14.96 -7.94 -12.98
C ASN A 153 14.60 -9.09 -13.91
N ALA A 154 13.40 -9.04 -14.46
CA ALA A 154 12.86 -10.05 -15.36
C ALA A 154 12.05 -9.39 -16.46
N SER A 155 12.04 -9.98 -17.65
CA SER A 155 11.24 -9.52 -18.78
C SER A 155 10.29 -10.64 -19.18
N TYR A 156 9.01 -10.33 -19.42
CA TYR A 156 8.00 -11.29 -19.81
C TYR A 156 7.34 -10.87 -21.12
N GLU A 157 7.10 -11.84 -21.98
CA GLU A 157 6.19 -11.72 -23.11
C GLU A 157 4.78 -12.00 -22.64
N LEU A 158 3.87 -11.03 -22.76
CA LEU A 158 2.49 -11.19 -22.33
C LEU A 158 1.70 -12.00 -23.36
N THR A 159 0.88 -12.94 -22.88
CA THR A 159 -0.06 -13.65 -23.75
C THR A 159 -1.09 -12.68 -24.33
N ASP A 160 -1.67 -13.01 -25.49
CA ASP A 160 -2.71 -12.18 -26.11
C ASP A 160 -3.91 -11.94 -25.18
N GLU A 161 -4.27 -12.95 -24.39
CA GLU A 161 -5.30 -12.83 -23.35
C GLU A 161 -4.93 -11.81 -22.29
N MET A 162 -3.67 -11.71 -21.88
CA MET A 162 -3.22 -10.81 -20.82
C MET A 162 -3.09 -9.35 -21.26
N LYS A 163 -2.87 -9.06 -22.55
CA LYS A 163 -2.60 -7.68 -23.03
C LYS A 163 -3.69 -6.66 -22.68
N PRO A 164 -5.00 -6.96 -22.84
CA PRO A 164 -6.08 -6.05 -22.43
C PRO A 164 -6.16 -5.81 -20.91
N TRP A 165 -5.55 -6.72 -20.13
CA TRP A 165 -5.58 -6.74 -18.68
C TRP A 165 -4.27 -6.31 -18.02
N ALA A 166 -3.23 -6.06 -18.81
CA ALA A 166 -1.85 -5.88 -18.35
C ALA A 166 -1.73 -4.75 -17.31
N THR A 167 -2.42 -3.63 -17.50
CA THR A 167 -2.43 -2.49 -16.58
C THR A 167 -3.52 -2.56 -15.51
N VAL A 168 -4.40 -3.57 -15.61
CA VAL A 168 -5.50 -3.83 -14.67
C VAL A 168 -5.02 -4.76 -13.55
N TYR A 169 -4.28 -5.81 -13.91
CA TYR A 169 -3.66 -6.72 -12.94
C TYR A 169 -2.44 -6.08 -12.27
N GLN A 170 -2.27 -6.37 -10.99
CA GLN A 170 -1.02 -6.12 -10.29
C GLN A 170 -0.04 -7.25 -10.60
N LEU A 171 1.05 -6.92 -11.29
CA LEU A 171 2.14 -7.86 -11.57
C LEU A 171 3.17 -7.85 -10.43
N LEU A 172 3.40 -9.01 -9.83
CA LEU A 172 4.23 -9.20 -8.64
C LEU A 172 5.28 -10.26 -8.91
N VAL A 173 6.56 -9.94 -8.74
CA VAL A 173 7.61 -10.95 -8.66
C VAL A 173 7.51 -11.64 -7.30
N VAL A 174 7.51 -12.97 -7.34
CA VAL A 174 7.45 -13.84 -6.17
C VAL A 174 8.76 -14.62 -6.11
N VAL A 175 9.45 -14.52 -4.98
CA VAL A 175 10.68 -15.28 -4.69
C VAL A 175 10.37 -16.23 -3.53
N ASP A 176 10.59 -17.53 -3.74
CA ASP A 176 10.31 -18.59 -2.76
C ASP A 176 8.91 -18.51 -2.15
N GLY A 177 7.91 -18.30 -3.01
CA GLY A 177 6.50 -18.18 -2.64
C GLY A 177 6.11 -16.84 -1.99
N ARG A 178 7.04 -15.89 -1.83
CA ARG A 178 6.79 -14.57 -1.23
C ARG A 178 6.80 -13.45 -2.26
N PRO A 179 5.73 -12.64 -2.40
CA PRO A 179 5.76 -11.47 -3.27
C PRO A 179 6.73 -10.42 -2.71
N ILE A 180 7.52 -9.83 -3.59
CA ILE A 180 8.43 -8.72 -3.26
C ILE A 180 7.98 -7.44 -3.99
N ALA A 181 8.43 -6.29 -3.50
CA ALA A 181 7.99 -5.00 -4.03
C ALA A 181 8.40 -4.88 -5.51
N THR A 182 7.42 -4.82 -6.41
CA THR A 182 7.64 -4.94 -7.85
C THR A 182 7.23 -3.66 -8.55
N LYS A 183 8.12 -3.15 -9.39
CA LYS A 183 7.81 -2.10 -10.36
C LYS A 183 7.74 -2.71 -11.75
N THR A 184 6.70 -2.38 -12.48
CA THR A 184 6.44 -2.90 -13.83
C THR A 184 6.47 -1.78 -14.84
N THR A 185 7.15 -2.01 -15.96
CA THR A 185 7.14 -1.13 -17.13
C THR A 185 6.65 -1.94 -18.32
N PHE A 186 5.63 -1.45 -19.01
CA PHE A 186 5.10 -2.12 -20.20
C PHE A 186 5.70 -1.53 -21.46
N SER A 187 5.96 -2.39 -22.46
CA SER A 187 6.28 -1.91 -23.81
C SER A 187 5.04 -1.32 -24.49
N SER A 188 5.28 -0.55 -25.55
CA SER A 188 4.24 -0.06 -26.45
C SER A 188 4.45 -0.70 -27.84
N PRO A 189 3.47 -1.45 -28.39
CA PRO A 189 2.21 -1.85 -27.75
C PRO A 189 2.44 -2.79 -26.56
N LEU A 190 1.44 -2.99 -25.69
CA LEU A 190 1.46 -3.82 -24.46
C LEU A 190 1.77 -5.31 -24.72
N ALA A 191 2.94 -5.60 -25.28
CA ALA A 191 3.37 -6.92 -25.72
C ALA A 191 4.32 -7.58 -24.71
N SER A 192 5.01 -6.78 -23.92
CA SER A 192 5.94 -7.25 -22.89
C SER A 192 5.87 -6.39 -21.63
N ALA A 193 6.28 -7.00 -20.52
CA ALA A 193 6.42 -6.37 -19.23
C ALA A 193 7.84 -6.57 -18.70
N ASP A 194 8.54 -5.47 -18.45
CA ASP A 194 9.83 -5.46 -17.76
C ASP A 194 9.58 -5.16 -16.28
N LEU A 195 10.03 -6.06 -15.42
CA LEU A 195 9.83 -5.99 -13.98
C LEU A 195 11.17 -5.74 -13.29
N SER A 196 11.17 -4.79 -12.36
CA SER A 196 12.25 -4.55 -11.41
C SER A 196 11.66 -4.71 -10.03
N ALA A 197 12.04 -5.79 -9.34
CA ALA A 197 11.56 -6.10 -8.02
C ALA A 197 12.67 -5.98 -6.97
N THR A 198 12.29 -5.52 -5.78
CA THR A 198 13.18 -5.32 -4.65
C THR A 198 12.60 -5.99 -3.42
N GLY A 199 13.41 -6.80 -2.75
CA GLY A 199 13.09 -7.47 -1.50
C GLY A 199 14.29 -7.48 -0.57
N TRP A 200 14.18 -8.29 0.48
CA TRP A 200 15.22 -8.48 1.48
C TRP A 200 15.41 -9.97 1.71
N CYS A 201 16.67 -10.38 1.91
CA CYS A 201 16.96 -11.70 2.42
C CYS A 201 16.45 -11.81 3.86
N ASP A 202 15.87 -12.95 4.18
CA ASP A 202 15.46 -13.30 5.53
C ASP A 202 16.01 -14.67 5.91
N GLU A 203 15.77 -15.10 7.14
CA GLU A 203 16.24 -16.40 7.65
C GLU A 203 15.73 -17.59 6.83
N THR A 204 14.54 -17.47 6.22
CA THR A 204 13.94 -18.51 5.36
C THR A 204 14.78 -18.72 4.11
N ASN A 205 15.20 -17.62 3.48
CA ASN A 205 15.91 -17.65 2.21
C ASN A 205 17.42 -17.84 2.42
N ALA A 206 17.95 -17.56 3.60
CA ALA A 206 19.37 -17.70 3.88
C ALA A 206 19.87 -19.16 3.98
N GLY A 207 18.97 -20.12 4.16
CA GLY A 207 19.33 -21.54 4.30
C GLY A 207 19.63 -22.27 2.99
N THR A 208 19.40 -21.65 1.83
CA THR A 208 19.49 -22.31 0.52
C THR A 208 20.14 -21.40 -0.51
N ALA A 209 21.01 -21.93 -1.36
CA ALA A 209 21.62 -21.18 -2.48
C ALA A 209 20.75 -21.18 -3.75
N THR A 210 19.68 -21.97 -3.77
CA THR A 210 18.80 -22.16 -4.93
C THR A 210 17.41 -21.64 -4.61
N HIS A 211 16.96 -20.69 -5.42
CA HIS A 211 15.73 -19.95 -5.20
C HIS A 211 14.79 -20.11 -6.39
N THR A 212 13.49 -20.06 -6.10
CA THR A 212 12.43 -20.05 -7.11
C THR A 212 11.97 -18.63 -7.37
N ILE A 213 11.82 -18.28 -8.64
CA ILE A 213 11.34 -16.98 -9.10
C ILE A 213 10.15 -17.23 -10.02
N GLN A 214 9.04 -16.54 -9.76
CA GLN A 214 7.86 -16.59 -10.61
C GLN A 214 7.21 -15.20 -10.67
N LEU A 215 6.53 -14.91 -11.77
CA LEU A 215 5.62 -13.78 -11.88
C LEU A 215 4.21 -14.22 -11.49
N ARG A 216 3.57 -13.45 -10.61
CA ARG A 216 2.16 -13.57 -10.23
C ARG A 216 1.39 -12.35 -10.70
N ALA A 217 0.28 -12.58 -11.40
CA ALA A 217 -0.68 -11.54 -11.72
C ALA A 217 -1.86 -11.64 -10.75
N ARG A 218 -2.16 -10.55 -10.05
CA ARG A 218 -3.26 -10.46 -9.08
C ARG A 218 -4.27 -9.42 -9.51
N LEU A 219 -5.54 -9.81 -9.53
CA LEU A 219 -6.67 -8.91 -9.75
C LEU A 219 -7.66 -9.09 -8.59
N PRO A 220 -8.19 -8.01 -7.99
CA PRO A 220 -9.21 -8.14 -6.97
C PRO A 220 -10.37 -9.01 -7.44
N PHE A 221 -10.84 -9.87 -6.52
CA PHE A 221 -12.01 -10.75 -6.74
C PHE A 221 -11.85 -11.72 -7.92
N SER A 222 -10.60 -11.99 -8.32
CA SER A 222 -10.24 -13.03 -9.28
C SER A 222 -9.17 -13.95 -8.67
N PRO A 223 -9.06 -15.20 -9.13
CA PRO A 223 -7.93 -16.05 -8.78
C PRO A 223 -6.60 -15.42 -9.20
N ASP A 224 -5.55 -15.67 -8.42
CA ASP A 224 -4.19 -15.34 -8.80
C ASP A 224 -3.77 -16.20 -10.01
N ILE A 225 -3.02 -15.61 -10.93
CA ILE A 225 -2.47 -16.29 -12.10
C ILE A 225 -0.95 -16.31 -11.96
N ASP A 226 -0.37 -17.50 -11.92
CA ASP A 226 1.06 -17.68 -11.83
C ASP A 226 1.66 -18.04 -13.21
N SER A 227 2.84 -17.51 -13.47
CA SER A 227 3.70 -17.94 -14.58
C SER A 227 4.48 -19.20 -14.20
N ALA A 228 5.15 -19.81 -15.19
CA ALA A 228 6.07 -20.91 -14.95
C ALA A 228 7.20 -20.48 -13.99
N THR A 229 7.48 -21.31 -12.99
CA THR A 229 8.58 -21.10 -12.05
C THR A 229 9.93 -21.26 -12.76
N THR A 230 10.85 -20.34 -12.49
CA THR A 230 12.25 -20.42 -12.92
C THR A 230 13.15 -20.51 -11.68
N THR A 231 14.21 -21.29 -11.77
CA THR A 231 15.20 -21.42 -10.70
C THR A 231 16.38 -20.49 -10.94
N ALA A 232 16.85 -19.82 -9.90
CA ALA A 232 18.07 -19.03 -9.91
C ALA A 232 18.95 -19.41 -8.71
N THR A 233 20.27 -19.37 -8.91
CA THR A 233 21.25 -19.66 -7.86
C THR A 233 21.91 -18.35 -7.43
N PHE A 234 21.77 -17.98 -6.16
CA PHE A 234 22.40 -16.82 -5.56
C PHE A 234 22.47 -16.98 -4.05
N ASP A 235 23.45 -16.33 -3.41
CA ASP A 235 23.58 -16.33 -1.95
C ASP A 235 22.75 -15.21 -1.34
N CYS A 236 21.89 -15.56 -0.37
CA CYS A 236 21.01 -14.62 0.32
C CYS A 236 21.37 -14.59 1.81
N PRO A 237 22.41 -13.85 2.25
CA PRO A 237 22.88 -13.98 3.64
C PRO A 237 21.82 -13.51 4.64
N ALA A 238 21.73 -14.23 5.77
CA ALA A 238 20.79 -13.90 6.84
C ALA A 238 21.06 -12.48 7.40
N PRO A 239 20.03 -11.75 7.85
CA PRO A 239 20.22 -10.47 8.50
C PRO A 239 21.15 -10.61 9.71
N LYS A 240 22.16 -9.74 9.83
CA LYS A 240 23.03 -9.69 11.01
C LYS A 240 22.36 -8.93 12.16
N ILE A 241 21.12 -9.26 12.47
CA ILE A 241 20.39 -8.67 13.60
C ILE A 241 20.66 -9.55 14.81
N ALA A 242 21.50 -9.07 15.73
CA ALA A 242 21.64 -9.71 17.03
C ALA A 242 20.28 -9.67 17.73
N LYS A 243 19.68 -10.84 17.99
CA LYS A 243 18.48 -10.93 18.82
C LYS A 243 18.78 -10.23 20.15
N PRO A 244 17.99 -9.23 20.58
CA PRO A 244 18.20 -8.61 21.88
C PRO A 244 18.23 -9.70 22.95
N PRO A 245 19.17 -9.65 23.93
CA PRO A 245 19.18 -10.61 25.01
C PRO A 245 17.80 -10.62 25.65
N ALA A 246 17.26 -11.82 25.91
CA ALA A 246 16.00 -11.93 26.64
C ALA A 246 16.13 -11.09 27.93
N PRO A 247 15.12 -10.30 28.31
CA PRO A 247 15.16 -9.55 29.55
C PRO A 247 15.43 -10.55 30.67
N THR A 248 16.61 -10.44 31.28
CA THR A 248 16.96 -11.25 32.43
C THR A 248 16.18 -10.69 33.61
N ILE A 249 15.02 -11.28 33.89
CA ILE A 249 14.29 -10.98 35.11
C ILE A 249 15.16 -11.55 36.24
N ALA A 250 15.75 -10.68 37.05
CA ALA A 250 16.51 -11.09 38.22
C ALA A 250 15.58 -11.92 39.14
N PRO A 251 15.94 -13.17 39.49
CA PRO A 251 15.20 -13.93 40.48
C PRO A 251 15.29 -13.19 41.82
N GLY A 252 14.17 -12.65 42.30
CA GLY A 252 14.07 -12.03 43.64
C GLY A 252 13.87 -10.52 43.69
N ALA A 253 13.56 -9.84 42.58
CA ALA A 253 13.08 -8.45 42.66
C ALA A 253 11.65 -8.42 43.21
N THR A 254 11.51 -8.31 44.53
CA THR A 254 10.24 -8.00 45.19
C THR A 254 9.80 -6.59 44.77
N PRO A 255 8.52 -6.38 44.39
CA PRO A 255 8.01 -5.04 44.12
C PRO A 255 8.16 -4.15 45.36
N PRO A 256 8.52 -2.87 45.21
CA PRO A 256 8.58 -1.95 46.35
C PRO A 256 7.21 -1.85 47.04
N PRO A 257 7.15 -1.82 48.39
CA PRO A 257 5.90 -1.68 49.13
C PRO A 257 5.19 -0.38 48.73
N GLY A 258 3.95 -0.48 48.24
CA GLY A 258 3.12 0.67 47.87
C GLY A 258 2.93 0.92 46.37
N ALA A 259 3.52 0.10 45.50
CA ALA A 259 3.12 0.09 44.09
C ALA A 259 1.66 -0.42 43.98
N PRO A 260 0.76 0.27 43.26
CA PRO A 260 -0.60 -0.23 43.03
C PRO A 260 -0.50 -1.62 42.40
N ALA A 261 -1.29 -2.56 42.91
CA ALA A 261 -1.30 -3.94 42.43
C ALA A 261 -1.42 -3.96 40.90
N GLN A 262 -0.35 -4.36 40.22
CA GLN A 262 -0.45 -4.73 38.82
C GLN A 262 -1.46 -5.88 38.74
N PRO A 263 -2.49 -5.80 37.88
CA PRO A 263 -3.42 -6.91 37.72
C PRO A 263 -2.62 -8.16 37.40
N ALA A 264 -2.84 -9.22 38.18
CA ALA A 264 -2.22 -10.51 37.98
C ALA A 264 -2.47 -10.94 36.54
N SER A 265 -1.41 -10.95 35.72
CA SER A 265 -1.43 -11.55 34.40
C SER A 265 -1.70 -13.03 34.58
N SER A 266 -2.97 -13.43 34.46
CA SER A 266 -3.34 -14.82 34.36
C SER A 266 -2.61 -15.41 33.16
N SER A 267 -1.75 -16.38 33.43
CA SER A 267 -0.99 -17.17 32.46
C SER A 267 -1.86 -18.10 31.59
N GLY A 268 -3.12 -17.74 31.37
CA GLY A 268 -4.06 -18.39 30.46
C GLY A 268 -4.46 -17.53 29.26
N GLY A 269 -4.03 -16.27 29.19
CA GLY A 269 -4.24 -15.40 28.04
C GLY A 269 -3.02 -15.47 27.14
N GLY A 270 -3.06 -16.33 26.11
CA GLY A 270 -2.08 -16.30 25.04
C GLY A 270 -1.88 -14.86 24.59
N CYS A 271 -0.65 -14.37 24.72
CA CYS A 271 -0.19 -13.29 23.89
C CYS A 271 -0.39 -13.79 22.46
N SER A 272 -1.54 -13.43 21.87
CA SER A 272 -1.55 -13.01 20.49
C SER A 272 -0.51 -11.90 20.43
N ALA A 273 0.76 -12.30 20.30
CA ALA A 273 1.67 -11.63 19.39
C ALA A 273 0.76 -11.21 18.27
N ALA A 274 0.63 -9.90 18.08
CA ALA A 274 -0.09 -9.34 16.97
C ALA A 274 0.14 -10.33 15.83
N HIS A 275 -0.92 -11.04 15.44
CA HIS A 275 -0.98 -11.47 14.08
C HIS A 275 -0.83 -10.13 13.38
N THR A 276 0.40 -9.75 13.01
CA THR A 276 0.69 -9.40 11.64
C THR A 276 -0.14 -10.43 10.91
N PRO A 277 -1.34 -10.06 10.45
CA PRO A 277 -1.92 -10.89 9.46
C PRO A 277 -0.81 -10.91 8.42
N THR A 278 -0.48 -12.08 7.91
CA THR A 278 0.10 -12.19 6.60
C THR A 278 -0.97 -11.63 5.63
N HIS A 279 -1.31 -10.34 5.79
CA HIS A 279 -1.79 -9.49 4.76
C HIS A 279 -0.65 -9.56 3.78
N ALA A 280 -0.80 -10.44 2.78
CA ALA A 280 -0.27 -10.22 1.46
C ALA A 280 -0.75 -8.82 1.09
N ALA A 281 0.07 -7.86 1.51
CA ALA A 281 -0.19 -6.45 1.52
C ALA A 281 -0.69 -6.11 0.13
N PHE A 282 -1.97 -5.77 0.05
CA PHE A 282 -2.45 -4.85 -0.97
C PHE A 282 -1.86 -3.48 -0.61
N VAL A 283 -0.53 -3.39 -0.58
CA VAL A 283 0.19 -2.13 -0.66
C VAL A 283 0.24 -1.88 -2.15
N PRO A 284 -0.59 -0.97 -2.70
CA PRO A 284 -0.33 -0.48 -4.02
C PRO A 284 1.07 0.15 -3.97
N ALA A 285 2.04 -0.48 -4.61
CA ALA A 285 3.35 0.09 -4.89
C ALA A 285 3.19 1.20 -5.97
N LEU A 286 2.27 2.13 -5.73
CA LEU A 286 1.92 3.22 -6.62
C LEU A 286 2.03 4.54 -5.85
N ALA A 287 3.27 4.87 -5.49
CA ALA A 287 3.67 6.23 -5.22
C ALA A 287 5.03 6.43 -5.91
N LEU A 288 5.12 7.50 -6.73
CA LEU A 288 6.25 7.92 -7.58
C LEU A 288 6.30 7.39 -9.02
N ALA A 289 5.39 7.87 -9.87
CA ALA A 289 5.67 8.04 -11.30
C ALA A 289 4.76 9.09 -11.96
N LEU A 290 4.72 10.34 -11.48
CA LEU A 290 4.12 11.46 -12.26
C LEU A 290 4.83 12.79 -11.95
N ALA A 291 5.67 13.25 -12.89
CA ALA A 291 5.83 14.66 -13.30
C ALA A 291 7.03 14.83 -14.26
N ALA A 292 6.87 14.43 -15.52
CA ALA A 292 7.62 15.00 -16.65
C ALA A 292 7.01 14.53 -17.97
N GLY A 293 6.05 15.27 -18.52
CA GLY A 293 5.41 14.87 -19.78
C GLY A 293 4.37 15.84 -20.33
N ALA A 294 4.52 17.14 -20.10
CA ALA A 294 3.71 18.14 -20.78
C ALA A 294 4.48 19.47 -20.89
N PHE A 295 5.25 19.65 -21.97
CA PHE A 295 5.43 20.96 -22.64
C PHE A 295 6.26 20.78 -23.93
N ALA A 296 5.60 20.58 -25.07
CA ALA A 296 6.14 20.92 -26.40
C ALA A 296 5.04 20.85 -27.47
N ARG A 297 4.08 21.78 -27.44
CA ARG A 297 3.29 22.16 -28.63
C ARG A 297 3.11 23.68 -28.65
N ARG A 298 3.92 24.36 -29.46
CA ARG A 298 3.52 25.46 -30.37
C ARG A 298 4.73 26.32 -30.74
N THR A 299 5.16 26.19 -31.99
CA THR A 299 5.48 27.23 -32.99
C THR A 299 6.20 26.48 -34.12
N ALA A 300 5.65 26.34 -35.32
CA ALA A 300 5.68 27.40 -36.30
C ALA A 300 4.48 27.32 -37.26
N ARG A 301 3.90 28.51 -37.45
CA ARG A 301 2.81 28.82 -38.36
C ARG A 301 3.45 29.57 -39.54
N ARG A 302 3.05 29.22 -40.76
CA ARG A 302 3.09 30.05 -41.98
C ARG A 302 4.48 30.53 -42.47
N SER A 303 4.87 30.01 -43.63
CA SER A 303 5.29 30.87 -44.73
C SER A 303 4.40 30.55 -45.95
N LYS A 304 3.69 31.58 -46.42
CA LYS A 304 2.96 31.61 -47.70
C LYS A 304 3.81 32.47 -48.62
N GLY A 305 4.17 31.91 -49.78
CA GLY A 305 4.16 32.57 -51.09
C GLY A 305 5.17 33.67 -51.40
N GLY A 306 5.74 33.61 -52.61
CA GLY A 306 6.17 34.80 -53.33
C GLY A 306 7.30 34.59 -54.33
N SER A 307 6.91 34.38 -55.60
CA SER A 307 7.67 34.45 -56.86
C SER A 307 8.65 33.32 -57.20
#